data_AF-A0A1M3D0S5-F1
#
_entry.id   AF-A0A1M3D0S5-F1
#
_cell.length_a   1.000
_cell.length_b   1.000
_cell.length_c   1.000
_cell.angle_alpha   90.00
_cell.angle_beta   90.00
_cell.angle_gamma   90.00
#
_symmetry.space_group_name_H-M   'P 1'
#
loop_
_entity.id
_entity.type
_entity.pdbx_description
1 polymer ?
#
loop_
_entity_poly.entity_id
_entity_poly.type
_entity_poly.pdbx_seq_one_letter_code
_entity_poly.pdbx_strand_id
1 'polypeptide(L)'
;MKIAVGLSGGVDSSVAALLLKEAGHEVIGMFMQNWHDTTGTLHGDCPWKDDLTIAKMVAKKLDIPFHFVDLSATYSDRVVDYMFSEYSKGRTPNPDVLCNREIKFEAFLKMALELGAERVATGHYCRKESFLNESGAPIHRLLAGTDPNKDQSYFLCQLSQDQLSKALFPIGNLLKPQVRELAAKAGLPSADKRDSQGICFVGKIDLPLFLQQKIAQKEGDVIEIFGSFYVSNQTASYSIKGYDSITLDNLNLAATPYSYEKSSGRVIGKHQGAHFYTVGQRKGLNIGGHTEPLFIIATDTERNLIFTGEGQNHPGLYRKGLLILNDEVHYVRPDQFMKSGDIRDYMVRIRYRQPLQRARLYKRDEGLYIIFDEPQRGITPGQFAAWYEGDELIGSGVIC
;
A
#
# COMPACT_ATOMS: atom_id res chain seq x y z
N MET A 1 22.28 -10.81 20.21
CA MET A 1 22.23 -9.78 19.15
C MET A 1 21.50 -8.56 19.68
N LYS A 2 21.92 -7.38 19.22
CA LYS A 2 21.33 -6.09 19.56
C LYS A 2 20.29 -5.69 18.52
N ILE A 3 19.05 -5.42 18.94
CA ILE A 3 17.90 -5.21 18.04
C ILE A 3 17.21 -3.90 18.40
N ALA A 4 17.06 -3.02 17.41
CA ALA A 4 16.24 -1.83 17.54
C ALA A 4 14.78 -2.13 17.15
N VAL A 5 13.83 -1.80 18.01
CA VAL A 5 12.40 -2.00 17.76
C VAL A 5 11.73 -0.65 17.57
N GLY A 6 11.05 -0.48 16.43
CA GLY A 6 10.21 0.69 16.19
C GLY A 6 8.98 0.66 17.09
N LEU A 7 8.99 1.44 18.18
CA LEU A 7 7.89 1.58 19.12
C LEU A 7 7.01 2.75 18.69
N SER A 8 5.85 2.47 18.10
CA SER A 8 4.90 3.52 17.66
C SER A 8 3.90 3.93 18.75
N GLY A 9 4.07 3.42 19.98
CA GLY A 9 3.05 3.50 21.03
C GLY A 9 1.83 2.59 20.79
N GLY A 10 1.84 1.74 19.77
CA GLY A 10 0.81 0.75 19.49
C GLY A 10 1.04 -0.58 20.22
N VAL A 11 -0.01 -1.39 20.33
CA VAL A 11 0.08 -2.72 20.98
C VAL A 11 1.03 -3.66 20.23
N ASP A 12 1.03 -3.60 18.90
CA ASP A 12 1.78 -4.52 18.03
C ASP A 12 3.29 -4.36 18.18
N SER A 13 3.80 -3.12 18.14
CA SER A 13 5.22 -2.84 18.39
C SER A 13 5.64 -3.16 19.83
N SER A 14 4.73 -3.00 20.79
CA SER A 14 5.02 -3.23 22.20
C SER A 14 5.18 -4.72 22.50
N VAL A 15 4.33 -5.56 21.91
CA VAL A 15 4.44 -7.03 21.99
C VAL A 15 5.64 -7.52 21.18
N ALA A 16 5.94 -6.90 20.04
CA ALA A 16 7.17 -7.23 19.30
C ALA A 16 8.43 -7.01 20.16
N ALA A 17 8.50 -5.91 20.90
CA ALA A 17 9.61 -5.65 21.83
C ALA A 17 9.64 -6.65 22.99
N LEU A 18 8.47 -6.96 23.58
CA LEU A 18 8.35 -7.96 24.64
C LEU A 18 8.90 -9.33 24.20
N LEU A 19 8.45 -9.85 23.06
CA LEU A 19 8.86 -11.16 22.54
C LEU A 19 10.37 -11.22 22.27
N LEU A 20 10.97 -10.14 21.77
CA LEU A 20 12.41 -10.07 21.54
C LEU A 20 13.21 -10.05 22.86
N LYS A 21 12.71 -9.34 23.87
CA LYS A 21 13.32 -9.31 25.20
C LYS A 21 13.23 -10.69 25.87
N GLU A 22 12.07 -11.35 25.79
CA GLU A 22 11.86 -12.71 26.31
C GLU A 22 12.73 -13.75 25.59
N ALA A 23 13.01 -13.56 24.31
CA ALA A 23 13.96 -14.37 23.54
C ALA A 23 15.45 -14.14 23.91
N GLY A 24 15.74 -13.26 24.88
CA GLY A 24 17.09 -13.01 25.38
C GLY A 24 17.92 -12.06 24.52
N HIS A 25 17.30 -11.27 23.64
CA HIS A 25 18.01 -10.26 22.87
C HIS A 25 18.26 -8.98 23.67
N GLU A 26 19.32 -8.25 23.29
CA GLU A 26 19.50 -6.87 23.74
C GLU A 26 18.60 -5.98 22.90
N VAL A 27 17.55 -5.44 23.52
CA VAL A 27 16.51 -4.68 22.81
C VAL A 27 16.64 -3.20 23.12
N ILE A 28 16.58 -2.36 22.08
CA ILE A 28 16.44 -0.91 22.19
C ILE A 28 15.09 -0.50 21.58
N GLY A 29 14.32 0.29 22.31
CA GLY A 29 13.13 0.94 21.79
C GLY A 29 13.48 2.23 21.06
N MET A 30 12.91 2.44 19.88
CA MET A 30 13.06 3.69 19.13
C MET A 30 11.70 4.19 18.67
N PHE A 31 11.38 5.45 18.99
CA PHE A 31 10.19 6.13 18.49
C PHE A 31 10.59 7.10 17.39
N MET A 32 9.91 7.03 16.26
CA MET A 32 10.16 7.93 15.13
C MET A 32 9.01 8.91 14.95
N GLN A 33 9.33 10.20 14.95
CA GLN A 33 8.43 11.25 14.52
C GLN A 33 8.63 11.50 13.03
N ASN A 34 7.62 11.16 12.23
CA ASN A 34 7.70 11.29 10.77
C ASN A 34 6.91 12.48 10.23
N TRP A 35 6.05 13.10 11.04
CA TRP A 35 5.23 14.21 10.60
C TRP A 35 4.92 15.15 11.76
N HIS A 36 4.92 16.44 11.47
CA HIS A 36 4.33 17.48 12.29
C HIS A 36 3.76 18.55 11.35
N ASP A 37 2.56 19.05 11.66
CA ASP A 37 1.99 20.16 10.87
C ASP A 37 2.75 21.45 11.21
N THR A 38 3.46 21.99 10.24
CA THR A 38 4.19 23.27 10.33
C THR A 38 3.34 24.47 9.89
N THR A 39 2.18 24.22 9.27
CA THR A 39 1.39 25.25 8.58
C THR A 39 0.18 25.76 9.38
N GLY A 40 -0.15 25.14 10.52
CA GLY A 40 -1.18 25.62 11.43
C GLY A 40 -2.62 25.55 10.90
N THR A 41 -2.83 25.03 9.69
CA THR A 41 -4.16 24.89 9.06
C THR A 41 -4.98 23.73 9.62
N LEU A 42 -4.36 22.75 10.29
CA LEU A 42 -5.06 21.65 10.95
C LEU A 42 -4.89 21.77 12.47
N HIS A 43 -5.77 22.54 13.12
CA HIS A 43 -5.91 22.52 14.57
C HIS A 43 -6.47 21.17 15.04
N GLY A 44 -5.61 20.17 15.17
CA GLY A 44 -5.89 18.92 15.85
C GLY A 44 -4.89 18.68 16.97
N ASP A 45 -5.32 18.04 18.06
CA ASP A 45 -4.43 17.55 19.12
C ASP A 45 -3.27 16.78 18.47
N CYS A 46 -2.03 17.09 18.83
CA CYS A 46 -0.83 16.42 18.29
C CYS A 46 -0.82 14.94 18.72
N PRO A 47 -1.28 13.97 17.88
CA PRO A 47 -1.57 12.61 18.36
C PRO A 47 -0.28 11.87 18.74
N TRP A 48 0.83 12.25 18.11
CA TRP A 48 2.13 11.63 18.32
C TRP A 48 2.69 11.83 19.74
N LYS A 49 2.26 12.85 20.49
CA LYS A 49 2.73 13.08 21.87
C LYS A 49 2.21 12.01 22.84
N ASP A 50 0.96 11.60 22.66
CA ASP A 50 0.34 10.51 23.42
C ASP A 50 0.99 9.17 23.03
N ASP A 51 1.22 8.96 21.73
CA ASP A 51 1.93 7.79 21.22
C ASP A 51 3.35 7.68 21.80
N LEU A 52 4.09 8.79 21.83
CA LEU A 52 5.42 8.89 22.41
C LEU A 52 5.40 8.58 23.92
N THR A 53 4.42 9.11 24.63
CA THR A 53 4.26 8.88 26.07
C THR A 53 4.05 7.39 26.36
N ILE A 54 3.15 6.74 25.60
CA ILE A 54 2.91 5.29 25.72
C ILE A 54 4.16 4.48 25.36
N ALA A 55 4.87 4.85 24.29
CA ALA A 55 6.10 4.18 23.88
C ALA A 55 7.19 4.26 24.97
N LYS A 56 7.35 5.41 25.62
CA LYS A 56 8.25 5.58 26.78
C LYS A 56 7.84 4.70 27.96
N MET A 57 6.54 4.64 28.26
CA MET A 57 6.02 3.80 29.34
C MET A 57 6.26 2.32 29.07
N VAL A 58 6.06 1.86 27.83
CA VAL A 58 6.36 0.49 27.40
C VAL A 58 7.85 0.19 27.53
N ALA A 59 8.73 1.07 27.05
CA ALA A 59 10.17 0.88 27.16
C ALA A 59 10.62 0.80 28.63
N LYS A 60 10.09 1.67 29.50
CA LYS A 60 10.33 1.63 30.94
C LYS A 60 9.84 0.33 31.58
N LYS A 61 8.65 -0.16 31.18
CA LYS A 61 8.06 -1.40 31.69
C LYS A 61 8.89 -2.63 31.30
N LEU A 62 9.45 -2.64 30.10
CA LEU A 62 10.28 -3.72 29.58
C LEU A 62 11.76 -3.63 29.99
N ASP A 63 12.13 -2.55 30.69
CA ASP A 63 13.52 -2.23 31.05
C ASP A 63 14.45 -2.30 29.82
N ILE A 64 14.14 -1.46 28.83
CA ILE A 64 14.93 -1.30 27.60
C ILE A 64 15.29 0.18 27.37
N PRO A 65 16.48 0.47 26.81
CA PRO A 65 16.83 1.83 26.39
C PRO A 65 15.82 2.38 25.39
N PHE A 66 15.59 3.69 25.44
CA PHE A 66 14.62 4.37 24.58
C PHE A 66 15.22 5.58 23.88
N HIS A 67 15.08 5.64 22.56
CA HIS A 67 15.53 6.77 21.75
C HIS A 67 14.37 7.38 20.99
N PHE A 68 14.41 8.70 20.87
CA PHE A 68 13.53 9.47 20.02
C PHE A 68 14.30 9.89 18.77
N VAL A 69 13.69 9.75 17.60
CA VAL A 69 14.28 10.11 16.32
C VAL A 69 13.28 10.95 15.54
N ASP A 70 13.72 12.11 15.05
CA ASP A 70 12.95 12.92 14.11
C ASP A 70 13.37 12.55 12.69
N LEU A 71 12.41 12.03 11.91
CA LEU A 71 12.56 11.68 10.50
C LEU A 71 11.61 12.49 9.62
N SER A 72 11.04 13.59 10.14
CA SER A 72 10.02 14.37 9.45
C SER A 72 10.51 15.00 8.14
N ALA A 73 11.75 15.50 8.12
CA ALA A 73 12.36 16.03 6.90
C ALA A 73 12.48 14.93 5.81
N THR A 74 13.01 13.77 6.17
CA THR A 74 13.16 12.63 5.24
C THR A 74 11.80 12.10 4.78
N TYR A 75 10.80 12.05 5.67
CA TYR A 75 9.44 11.64 5.32
C TYR A 75 8.79 12.65 4.35
N SER A 76 8.96 13.95 4.59
CA SER A 76 8.44 14.98 3.69
C SER A 76 9.02 14.82 2.28
N ASP A 77 10.34 14.76 2.17
CA ASP A 77 11.07 14.66 0.90
C ASP A 77 10.73 13.37 0.13
N ARG A 78 10.77 12.22 0.81
CA ARG A 78 10.67 10.92 0.12
C ARG A 78 9.26 10.35 -0.01
N VAL A 79 8.33 10.78 0.83
CA VAL A 79 6.96 10.22 0.86
C VAL A 79 5.94 11.28 0.46
N VAL A 80 5.97 12.45 1.10
CA VAL A 80 4.95 13.49 0.88
C VAL A 80 5.12 14.16 -0.48
N ASP A 81 6.33 14.55 -0.85
CA ASP A 81 6.58 15.20 -2.14
C ASP A 81 6.32 14.23 -3.31
N TYR A 82 6.70 12.96 -3.18
CA TYR A 82 6.28 11.91 -4.12
C TYR A 82 4.76 11.83 -4.22
N MET A 83 4.05 11.82 -3.09
CA MET A 83 2.61 11.72 -3.06
C MET A 83 1.95 12.88 -3.83
N PHE A 84 2.38 14.12 -3.59
CA PHE A 84 1.92 15.30 -4.33
C PHE A 84 2.23 15.20 -5.83
N SER A 85 3.43 14.77 -6.21
CA SER A 85 3.81 14.54 -7.61
C SER A 85 2.86 13.55 -8.29
N GLU A 86 2.55 12.41 -7.66
CA GLU A 86 1.67 11.41 -8.26
C GLU A 86 0.22 11.89 -8.38
N TYR A 87 -0.31 12.54 -7.34
CA TYR A 87 -1.64 13.13 -7.44
C TYR A 87 -1.70 14.18 -8.55
N SER A 88 -0.67 15.02 -8.70
CA SER A 88 -0.60 16.03 -9.78
C SER A 88 -0.72 15.44 -11.18
N LYS A 89 -0.23 14.19 -11.36
CA LYS A 89 -0.33 13.40 -12.60
C LYS A 89 -1.64 12.59 -12.71
N GLY A 90 -2.56 12.75 -11.76
CA GLY A 90 -3.82 11.99 -11.73
C GLY A 90 -3.68 10.53 -11.30
N ARG A 91 -2.56 10.16 -10.68
CA ARG A 91 -2.33 8.83 -10.11
C ARG A 91 -2.66 8.83 -8.62
N THR A 92 -3.05 7.69 -8.07
CA THR A 92 -3.33 7.54 -6.63
C THR A 92 -2.22 6.72 -5.99
N PRO A 93 -1.19 7.35 -5.39
CA PRO A 93 -0.05 6.66 -4.78
C PRO A 93 -0.43 5.90 -3.50
N ASN A 94 0.42 4.96 -3.08
CA ASN A 94 0.33 4.32 -1.77
C ASN A 94 1.50 4.78 -0.86
N PRO A 95 1.30 5.80 -0.01
CA PRO A 95 2.37 6.36 0.83
C PRO A 95 2.86 5.39 1.90
N ASP A 96 2.06 4.41 2.31
CA ASP A 96 2.45 3.45 3.36
C ASP A 96 3.51 2.47 2.85
N VAL A 97 3.44 2.05 1.58
CA VAL A 97 4.47 1.23 0.94
C VAL A 97 5.82 1.97 0.93
N LEU A 98 5.81 3.24 0.54
CA LEU A 98 7.01 4.08 0.53
C LEU A 98 7.52 4.39 1.93
N CYS A 99 6.65 4.67 2.89
CA CYS A 99 7.05 4.87 4.29
C CYS A 99 7.79 3.65 4.83
N ASN A 100 7.36 2.42 4.48
CA ASN A 100 8.11 1.24 4.88
C ASN A 100 9.49 1.18 4.21
N ARG A 101 9.56 1.34 2.87
CA ARG A 101 10.81 1.25 2.13
C ARG A 101 11.80 2.35 2.53
N GLU A 102 11.38 3.60 2.52
CA GLU A 102 12.24 4.79 2.64
C GLU A 102 12.48 5.25 4.08
N ILE A 103 11.56 4.93 4.99
CA ILE A 103 11.61 5.44 6.36
C ILE A 103 11.88 4.32 7.33
N LYS A 104 11.01 3.29 7.43
CA LYS A 104 11.17 2.23 8.44
C LYS A 104 12.34 1.30 8.19
N PHE A 105 12.63 0.97 6.93
CA PHE A 105 13.67 0.02 6.57
C PHE A 105 14.89 0.66 5.90
N GLU A 106 14.93 1.99 5.82
CA GLU A 106 16.08 2.74 5.31
C GLU A 106 16.56 3.75 6.34
N ALA A 107 15.86 4.88 6.52
CA ALA A 107 16.28 5.94 7.45
C ALA A 107 16.34 5.47 8.92
N PHE A 108 15.30 4.78 9.38
CA PHE A 108 15.24 4.21 10.72
C PHE A 108 16.29 3.11 10.92
N LEU A 109 16.49 2.25 9.91
CA LEU A 109 17.51 1.22 9.93
C LEU A 109 18.90 1.85 10.07
N LYS A 110 19.22 2.88 9.31
CA LYS A 110 20.49 3.60 9.42
C LYS A 110 20.72 4.14 10.83
N MET A 111 19.74 4.82 11.42
CA MET A 111 19.84 5.34 12.79
C MET A 111 20.00 4.21 13.82
N ALA A 112 19.33 3.07 13.62
CA ALA A 112 19.49 1.91 14.48
C ALA A 112 20.91 1.32 14.42
N LEU A 113 21.50 1.23 13.23
CA LEU A 113 22.88 0.76 13.03
C LEU A 113 23.89 1.71 13.71
N GLU A 114 23.67 3.03 13.66
CA GLU A 114 24.51 4.03 14.35
C GLU A 114 24.44 3.88 15.89
N LEU A 115 23.33 3.39 16.43
CA LEU A 115 23.17 3.03 17.85
C LEU A 115 23.75 1.63 18.18
N GLY A 116 24.38 0.98 17.21
CA GLY A 116 25.01 -0.33 17.32
C GLY A 116 24.05 -1.51 17.23
N ALA A 117 22.79 -1.31 16.85
CA ALA A 117 21.90 -2.43 16.57
C ALA A 117 22.38 -3.20 15.33
N GLU A 118 22.17 -4.50 15.30
CA GLU A 118 22.48 -5.36 14.16
C GLU A 118 21.28 -5.52 13.23
N ARG A 119 20.07 -5.37 13.79
CA ARG A 119 18.78 -5.58 13.11
C ARG A 119 17.73 -4.62 13.61
N VAL A 120 16.70 -4.39 12.79
CA VAL A 120 15.49 -3.67 13.15
C VAL A 120 14.30 -4.61 13.22
N ALA A 121 13.43 -4.39 14.20
CA ALA A 121 12.15 -5.08 14.30
C ALA A 121 11.00 -4.11 14.29
N THR A 122 9.88 -4.58 13.75
CA THR A 122 8.63 -3.81 13.69
C THR A 122 7.46 -4.69 14.10
N GLY A 123 6.35 -4.07 14.51
CA GLY A 123 5.09 -4.76 14.78
C GLY A 123 4.29 -5.06 13.51
N HIS A 124 4.93 -5.41 12.39
CA HIS A 124 4.20 -5.80 11.18
C HIS A 124 3.77 -7.27 11.25
N TYR A 125 2.55 -7.54 10.76
CA TYR A 125 1.99 -8.88 10.59
C TYR A 125 2.47 -9.51 9.28
N CYS A 126 3.73 -9.92 9.25
CA CYS A 126 4.35 -10.67 8.16
C CYS A 126 5.45 -11.57 8.74
N ARG A 127 5.84 -12.59 8.02
CA ARG A 127 6.93 -13.49 8.45
C ARG A 127 8.11 -13.34 7.52
N LYS A 128 9.30 -13.67 8.02
CA LYS A 128 10.52 -13.71 7.24
C LYS A 128 11.23 -15.02 7.50
N GLU A 129 11.69 -15.64 6.45
CA GLU A 129 12.57 -16.80 6.54
C GLU A 129 13.83 -16.57 5.71
N SER A 130 14.86 -17.35 5.97
CA SER A 130 16.14 -17.22 5.28
C SER A 130 16.72 -18.58 5.00
N PHE A 131 17.21 -18.78 3.78
CA PHE A 131 17.82 -20.02 3.32
C PHE A 131 18.96 -19.69 2.36
N LEU A 132 19.80 -20.68 2.07
CA LEU A 132 20.86 -20.54 1.07
C LEU A 132 20.32 -21.02 -0.28
N ASN A 133 20.52 -20.23 -1.33
CA ASN A 133 20.23 -20.66 -2.69
C ASN A 133 21.27 -21.70 -3.18
N GLU A 134 21.11 -22.17 -4.42
CA GLU A 134 22.03 -23.16 -5.04
C GLU A 134 23.49 -22.68 -5.08
N SER A 135 23.74 -21.36 -5.15
CA SER A 135 25.08 -20.78 -5.10
C SER A 135 25.63 -20.57 -3.69
N GLY A 136 24.90 -20.97 -2.64
CA GLY A 136 25.28 -20.75 -1.24
C GLY A 136 25.09 -19.31 -0.76
N ALA A 137 24.40 -18.46 -1.52
CA ALA A 137 24.10 -17.08 -1.13
C ALA A 137 22.80 -17.03 -0.32
N PRO A 138 22.72 -16.22 0.75
CA PRO A 138 21.51 -16.09 1.54
C PRO A 138 20.40 -15.41 0.75
N ILE A 139 19.21 -15.99 0.82
CA ILE A 139 17.96 -15.41 0.33
C ILE A 139 17.03 -15.24 1.52
N HIS A 140 16.38 -14.08 1.58
CA HIS A 140 15.41 -13.71 2.59
C HIS A 140 14.03 -13.64 1.95
N ARG A 141 13.15 -14.57 2.29
CA ARG A 141 11.77 -14.56 1.78
C ARG A 141 10.84 -13.80 2.73
N LEU A 142 9.93 -13.01 2.16
CA LEU A 142 8.89 -12.32 2.87
C LEU A 142 7.57 -13.09 2.69
N LEU A 143 6.99 -13.53 3.80
CA LEU A 143 5.78 -14.34 3.82
C LEU A 143 4.63 -13.54 4.43
N ALA A 144 3.41 -13.85 4.00
CA ALA A 144 2.19 -13.33 4.59
C ALA A 144 2.11 -13.67 6.09
N GLY A 145 1.55 -12.76 6.88
CA GLY A 145 1.26 -13.02 8.29
C GLY A 145 0.23 -14.15 8.46
N THR A 146 0.27 -14.88 9.57
CA THR A 146 -0.69 -15.97 9.83
C THR A 146 -2.11 -15.47 10.09
N ASP A 147 -2.27 -14.21 10.48
CA ASP A 147 -3.57 -13.56 10.59
C ASP A 147 -4.04 -13.04 9.22
N PRO A 148 -5.03 -13.69 8.57
CA PRO A 148 -5.47 -13.30 7.23
C PRO A 148 -6.12 -11.91 7.20
N ASN A 149 -6.60 -11.39 8.33
CA ASN A 149 -7.23 -10.07 8.41
C ASN A 149 -6.23 -8.95 8.69
N LYS A 150 -4.99 -9.31 9.07
CA LYS A 150 -3.94 -8.36 9.45
C LYS A 150 -2.68 -8.48 8.64
N ASP A 151 -2.50 -9.50 7.80
CA ASP A 151 -1.35 -9.64 6.89
C ASP A 151 -0.93 -8.30 6.26
N GLN A 152 0.29 -7.88 6.56
CA GLN A 152 0.87 -6.61 6.12
C GLN A 152 1.99 -6.79 5.09
N SER A 153 2.20 -8.00 4.56
CA SER A 153 3.19 -8.28 3.51
C SER A 153 3.05 -7.33 2.31
N TYR A 154 1.80 -6.97 1.95
CA TYR A 154 1.50 -6.02 0.88
C TYR A 154 2.20 -4.67 1.06
N PHE A 155 2.25 -4.13 2.28
CA PHE A 155 2.89 -2.83 2.53
C PHE A 155 4.41 -2.89 2.55
N LEU A 156 4.98 -4.11 2.57
CA LEU A 156 6.41 -4.37 2.58
C LEU A 156 6.88 -4.92 1.22
N CYS A 157 6.04 -4.82 0.19
CA CYS A 157 6.28 -5.41 -1.11
C CYS A 157 7.43 -4.80 -1.92
N GLN A 158 7.97 -3.69 -1.43
CA GLN A 158 9.06 -2.95 -2.03
C GLN A 158 10.37 -3.04 -1.22
N LEU A 159 10.46 -3.94 -0.23
CA LEU A 159 11.70 -4.17 0.51
C LEU A 159 12.72 -4.93 -0.34
N SER A 160 13.98 -4.53 -0.24
CA SER A 160 15.10 -5.23 -0.87
C SER A 160 15.60 -6.42 -0.03
N GLN A 161 16.41 -7.28 -0.63
CA GLN A 161 17.09 -8.37 0.10
C GLN A 161 17.99 -7.83 1.23
N ASP A 162 18.68 -6.71 1.00
CA ASP A 162 19.52 -6.09 2.03
C ASP A 162 18.69 -5.60 3.22
N GLN A 163 17.57 -4.94 2.96
CA GLN A 163 16.64 -4.48 4.00
C GLN A 163 16.03 -5.67 4.75
N LEU A 164 15.59 -6.72 4.03
CA LEU A 164 15.05 -7.94 4.63
C LEU A 164 16.10 -8.69 5.47
N SER A 165 17.37 -8.69 5.08
CA SER A 165 18.45 -9.31 5.86
C SER A 165 18.52 -8.77 7.30
N LYS A 166 18.22 -7.47 7.47
CA LYS A 166 18.27 -6.73 8.73
C LYS A 166 16.89 -6.58 9.40
N ALA A 167 15.81 -7.02 8.77
CA ALA A 167 14.44 -6.92 9.29
C ALA A 167 14.02 -8.14 10.13
N LEU A 168 13.23 -7.87 11.17
CA LEU A 168 12.59 -8.86 12.05
C LEU A 168 11.09 -8.52 12.25
N PHE A 169 10.26 -9.56 12.32
CA PHE A 169 8.81 -9.44 12.47
C PHE A 169 8.29 -10.40 13.55
N PRO A 170 8.48 -10.07 14.84
CA PRO A 170 8.26 -11.02 15.93
C PRO A 170 6.82 -11.51 16.07
N ILE A 171 5.85 -10.71 15.61
CA ILE A 171 4.42 -11.02 15.74
C ILE A 171 3.82 -11.69 14.48
N GLY A 172 4.63 -11.96 13.45
CA GLY A 172 4.15 -12.46 12.16
C GLY A 172 3.40 -13.81 12.22
N ASN A 173 3.66 -14.60 13.25
CA ASN A 173 3.02 -15.89 13.51
C ASN A 173 1.81 -15.80 14.45
N LEU A 174 1.46 -14.60 14.93
CA LEU A 174 0.39 -14.41 15.92
C LEU A 174 -0.85 -13.81 15.28
N LEU A 175 -2.01 -14.28 15.74
CA LEU A 175 -3.29 -13.61 15.50
C LEU A 175 -3.39 -12.33 16.34
N LYS A 176 -4.10 -11.32 15.84
CA LYS A 176 -4.33 -10.07 16.59
C LYS A 176 -4.87 -10.28 18.01
N PRO A 177 -5.82 -11.20 18.27
CA PRO A 177 -6.27 -11.49 19.62
C PRO A 177 -5.15 -12.00 20.53
N GLN A 178 -4.25 -12.85 20.03
CA GLN A 178 -3.11 -13.36 20.80
C GLN A 178 -2.12 -12.25 21.15
N VAL A 179 -1.87 -11.32 20.22
CA VAL A 179 -1.05 -10.13 20.49
C VAL A 179 -1.67 -9.29 21.63
N ARG A 180 -2.99 -9.06 21.60
CA ARG A 180 -3.68 -8.33 22.68
C ARG A 180 -3.64 -9.07 24.01
N GLU A 181 -3.78 -10.39 24.00
CA GLU A 181 -3.69 -11.23 25.19
C GLU A 181 -2.29 -11.17 25.82
N LEU A 182 -1.22 -11.27 25.01
CA LEU A 182 0.16 -11.12 25.49
C LEU A 182 0.40 -9.74 26.11
N ALA A 183 -0.10 -8.68 25.46
CA ALA A 183 0.01 -7.33 26.00
C ALA A 183 -0.70 -7.17 27.35
N ALA A 184 -1.90 -7.74 27.48
CA ALA A 184 -2.66 -7.72 28.72
C ALA A 184 -1.97 -8.52 29.84
N LYS A 185 -1.49 -9.75 29.54
CA LYS A 185 -0.76 -10.59 30.50
C LYS A 185 0.51 -9.93 31.02
N ALA A 186 1.26 -9.26 30.15
CA ALA A 186 2.46 -8.51 30.53
C ALA A 186 2.16 -7.16 31.20
N GLY A 187 0.89 -6.75 31.26
CA GLY A 187 0.48 -5.44 31.78
C GLY A 187 1.11 -4.28 31.01
N LEU A 188 1.17 -4.39 29.68
CA LEU A 188 1.73 -3.34 28.82
C LEU A 188 0.79 -2.12 28.76
N PRO A 189 1.30 -0.88 28.90
CA PRO A 189 0.50 0.35 28.81
C PRO A 189 -0.32 0.48 27.52
N SER A 190 0.08 -0.20 26.45
CA SER A 190 -0.60 -0.17 25.15
C SER A 190 -1.71 -1.22 24.98
N ALA A 191 -1.99 -2.06 25.97
CA ALA A 191 -2.87 -3.24 25.82
C ALA A 191 -4.28 -2.87 25.31
N ASP A 192 -4.87 -1.81 25.86
CA ASP A 192 -6.23 -1.37 25.51
C ASP A 192 -6.27 -0.39 24.32
N LYS A 193 -5.10 -0.07 23.76
CA LYS A 193 -5.04 0.89 22.66
C LYS A 193 -5.68 0.33 21.40
N ARG A 194 -6.49 1.15 20.75
CA ARG A 194 -7.07 0.84 19.44
C ARG A 194 -5.99 0.95 18.36
N ASP A 195 -6.17 0.17 17.30
CA ASP A 195 -5.27 0.22 16.14
C ASP A 195 -5.37 1.59 15.48
N SER A 196 -4.24 2.16 15.10
CA SER A 196 -4.18 3.41 14.33
C SER A 196 -4.93 3.24 13.00
N GLN A 197 -5.70 4.26 12.63
CA GLN A 197 -6.44 4.33 11.36
C GLN A 197 -5.94 5.57 10.60
N GLY A 198 -5.82 5.46 9.27
CA GLY A 198 -5.36 6.54 8.39
C GLY A 198 -3.98 6.27 7.78
N ILE A 199 -3.46 7.26 7.07
CA ILE A 199 -2.11 7.22 6.46
C ILE A 199 -1.08 7.15 7.58
N CYS A 200 -0.06 6.29 7.42
CA CYS A 200 0.94 6.07 8.45
C CYS A 200 1.59 7.39 8.89
N PHE A 201 1.57 7.66 10.21
CA PHE A 201 2.13 8.85 10.90
C PHE A 201 1.46 10.20 10.65
N VAL A 202 0.71 10.34 9.57
CA VAL A 202 -0.05 11.56 9.26
C VAL A 202 -1.37 11.59 10.04
N GLY A 203 -1.93 10.40 10.37
CA GLY A 203 -3.12 10.27 11.20
C GLY A 203 -4.42 10.35 10.40
N LYS A 204 -5.52 10.77 11.06
CA LYS A 204 -6.82 10.96 10.42
C LYS A 204 -6.90 12.33 9.74
N ILE A 205 -6.13 12.53 8.68
CA ILE A 205 -6.25 13.75 7.87
C ILE A 205 -7.24 13.51 6.74
N ASP A 206 -8.07 14.52 6.46
CA ASP A 206 -8.90 14.57 5.27
C ASP A 206 -8.00 14.79 4.05
N LEU A 207 -7.83 13.74 3.24
CA LEU A 207 -6.87 13.72 2.12
C LEU A 207 -7.11 14.86 1.12
N PRO A 208 -8.35 15.12 0.64
CA PRO A 208 -8.65 16.32 -0.14
C PRO A 208 -8.14 17.63 0.47
N LEU A 209 -8.29 17.83 1.78
CA LEU A 209 -7.82 19.03 2.47
C LEU A 209 -6.28 19.08 2.54
N PHE A 210 -5.63 17.93 2.76
CA PHE A 210 -4.18 17.82 2.74
C PHE A 210 -3.59 18.16 1.37
N LEU A 211 -4.21 17.64 0.29
CA LEU A 211 -3.75 17.87 -1.07
C LEU A 211 -3.90 19.34 -1.50
N GLN A 212 -4.87 20.07 -0.95
CA GLN A 212 -5.08 21.49 -1.24
C GLN A 212 -3.93 22.41 -0.82
N GLN A 213 -3.01 21.93 0.02
CA GLN A 213 -1.82 22.70 0.41
C GLN A 213 -0.87 22.96 -0.77
N LYS A 214 -0.85 22.08 -1.78
CA LYS A 214 0.00 22.23 -2.99
C LYS A 214 -0.76 22.07 -4.31
N ILE A 215 -1.98 21.51 -4.30
CA ILE A 215 -2.80 21.31 -5.50
C ILE A 215 -3.99 22.27 -5.46
N ALA A 216 -4.01 23.24 -6.37
CA ALA A 216 -5.10 24.19 -6.46
C ALA A 216 -6.41 23.51 -6.87
N GLN A 217 -7.51 23.92 -6.25
CA GLN A 217 -8.84 23.50 -6.69
C GLN A 217 -9.18 24.13 -8.03
N LYS A 218 -9.80 23.33 -8.91
CA LYS A 218 -10.28 23.78 -10.21
C LYS A 218 -11.60 23.09 -10.50
N GLU A 219 -12.63 23.86 -10.79
CA GLU A 219 -13.93 23.27 -11.13
C GLU A 219 -13.85 22.48 -12.45
N GLY A 220 -14.43 21.29 -12.45
CA GLY A 220 -14.53 20.40 -13.61
C GLY A 220 -15.89 19.73 -13.72
N ASP A 221 -16.17 19.10 -14.86
CA ASP A 221 -17.45 18.42 -15.11
C ASP A 221 -17.42 16.97 -14.62
N VAL A 222 -18.57 16.51 -14.10
CA VAL A 222 -18.83 15.10 -13.80
C VAL A 222 -19.70 14.51 -14.90
N ILE A 223 -19.20 13.46 -15.55
CA ILE A 223 -19.84 12.79 -16.68
C ILE A 223 -20.25 11.38 -16.27
N GLU A 224 -21.54 11.08 -16.37
CA GLU A 224 -22.09 9.74 -16.21
C GLU A 224 -21.94 8.93 -17.49
N ILE A 225 -21.25 7.80 -17.39
CA ILE A 225 -21.14 6.81 -18.46
C ILE A 225 -22.17 5.71 -18.21
N PHE A 226 -22.97 5.41 -19.23
CA PHE A 226 -23.99 4.36 -19.17
C PHE A 226 -23.41 3.00 -19.57
N GLY A 227 -24.01 1.92 -19.07
CA GLY A 227 -23.60 0.55 -19.37
C GLY A 227 -23.61 0.19 -20.87
N SER A 228 -24.45 0.86 -21.67
CA SER A 228 -24.50 0.69 -23.14
C SER A 228 -23.18 1.03 -23.83
N PHE A 229 -22.35 1.89 -23.24
CA PHE A 229 -21.01 2.22 -23.76
C PHE A 229 -20.13 0.97 -23.94
N TYR A 230 -20.27 -0.02 -23.06
CA TYR A 230 -19.41 -1.21 -23.05
C TYR A 230 -19.91 -2.30 -23.98
N VAL A 231 -21.19 -2.30 -24.36
CA VAL A 231 -21.75 -3.31 -25.27
C VAL A 231 -21.14 -3.19 -26.68
N SER A 232 -20.86 -1.96 -27.12
CA SER A 232 -20.26 -1.67 -28.42
C SER A 232 -18.73 -1.59 -28.40
N ASN A 233 -18.09 -1.75 -27.24
CA ASN A 233 -16.65 -1.55 -27.09
C ASN A 233 -15.88 -2.86 -27.36
N GLN A 234 -14.82 -2.80 -28.17
CA GLN A 234 -13.97 -3.94 -28.53
C GLN A 234 -13.42 -4.70 -27.30
N THR A 235 -13.19 -3.98 -26.20
CA THR A 235 -12.66 -4.53 -24.95
C THR A 235 -13.64 -5.36 -24.13
N ALA A 236 -14.94 -5.35 -24.47
CA ALA A 236 -15.94 -6.18 -23.79
C ALA A 236 -15.60 -7.67 -23.84
N SER A 237 -14.99 -8.10 -24.95
CA SER A 237 -14.53 -9.48 -25.16
C SER A 237 -13.43 -9.94 -24.19
N TYR A 238 -12.71 -9.00 -23.55
CA TYR A 238 -11.69 -9.30 -22.55
C TYR A 238 -12.25 -9.33 -21.13
N SER A 239 -13.47 -8.85 -20.91
CA SER A 239 -14.10 -8.78 -19.58
C SER A 239 -14.80 -10.09 -19.20
N ILE A 240 -14.26 -11.22 -19.64
CA ILE A 240 -14.77 -12.57 -19.37
C ILE A 240 -13.80 -13.35 -18.49
N LYS A 241 -14.29 -14.41 -17.84
CA LYS A 241 -13.45 -15.32 -17.06
C LYS A 241 -12.52 -16.14 -17.96
N GLY A 242 -11.33 -16.46 -17.47
CA GLY A 242 -10.34 -17.27 -18.18
C GLY A 242 -9.42 -16.46 -19.10
N TYR A 243 -8.54 -17.15 -19.83
CA TYR A 243 -7.51 -16.50 -20.64
C TYR A 243 -7.69 -16.72 -22.15
N ASP A 244 -8.78 -17.37 -22.57
CA ASP A 244 -8.96 -17.83 -23.95
C ASP A 244 -9.04 -16.67 -24.96
N SER A 245 -9.54 -15.51 -24.52
CA SER A 245 -9.58 -14.30 -25.36
C SER A 245 -8.27 -13.50 -25.35
N ILE A 246 -7.25 -13.94 -24.60
CA ILE A 246 -5.99 -13.22 -24.41
C ILE A 246 -4.89 -13.84 -25.26
N THR A 247 -4.32 -13.06 -26.16
CA THR A 247 -3.18 -13.40 -27.02
C THR A 247 -2.06 -12.40 -26.80
N LEU A 248 -0.85 -12.72 -27.29
CA LEU A 248 0.28 -11.79 -27.18
C LEU A 248 0.02 -10.46 -27.90
N ASP A 249 -0.70 -10.51 -29.02
CA ASP A 249 -1.01 -9.34 -29.83
C ASP A 249 -2.03 -8.41 -29.17
N ASN A 250 -2.83 -8.92 -28.23
CA ASN A 250 -3.90 -8.13 -27.58
C ASN A 250 -3.65 -7.81 -26.10
N LEU A 251 -2.48 -8.18 -25.54
CA LEU A 251 -2.11 -7.90 -24.14
C LEU A 251 -2.24 -6.41 -23.80
N ASN A 252 -1.74 -5.55 -24.67
CA ASN A 252 -1.82 -4.10 -24.47
C ASN A 252 -3.27 -3.63 -24.38
N LEU A 253 -4.13 -4.10 -25.28
CA LEU A 253 -5.54 -3.72 -25.29
C LEU A 253 -6.28 -4.23 -24.03
N ALA A 254 -5.98 -5.45 -23.57
CA ALA A 254 -6.56 -6.03 -22.35
C ALA A 254 -6.11 -5.33 -21.06
N ALA A 255 -4.92 -4.73 -21.08
CA ALA A 255 -4.34 -4.01 -19.95
C ALA A 255 -4.56 -2.50 -19.98
N THR A 256 -4.97 -1.91 -21.10
CA THR A 256 -5.18 -0.46 -21.23
C THR A 256 -6.48 -0.04 -20.52
N PRO A 257 -6.49 1.08 -19.77
CA PRO A 257 -7.73 1.63 -19.21
C PRO A 257 -8.73 2.04 -20.30
N TYR A 258 -10.02 2.03 -19.99
CA TYR A 258 -11.02 2.64 -20.86
C TYR A 258 -10.74 4.13 -21.05
N SER A 259 -10.80 4.60 -22.30
CA SER A 259 -10.74 6.03 -22.63
C SER A 259 -12.16 6.57 -22.78
N TYR A 260 -12.45 7.68 -22.09
CA TYR A 260 -13.73 8.37 -22.18
C TYR A 260 -13.51 9.80 -22.66
N GLU A 261 -14.49 10.30 -23.39
CA GLU A 261 -14.63 11.70 -23.75
C GLU A 261 -15.84 12.30 -23.06
N LYS A 262 -15.92 13.64 -23.02
CA LYS A 262 -17.10 14.33 -22.50
C LYS A 262 -18.39 13.92 -23.23
N SER A 263 -18.29 13.60 -24.52
CA SER A 263 -19.36 13.10 -25.40
C SER A 263 -19.74 11.64 -25.13
N SER A 264 -18.94 10.86 -24.38
CA SER A 264 -19.21 9.45 -24.09
C SER A 264 -20.39 9.23 -23.14
N GLY A 265 -20.87 10.29 -22.50
CA GLY A 265 -21.90 10.21 -21.48
C GLY A 265 -22.67 11.51 -21.28
N ARG A 266 -23.33 11.63 -20.13
CA ARG A 266 -24.14 12.79 -19.76
C ARG A 266 -23.47 13.59 -18.66
N VAL A 267 -23.39 14.91 -18.81
CA VAL A 267 -22.93 15.79 -17.70
C VAL A 267 -24.01 15.82 -16.62
N ILE A 268 -23.65 15.45 -15.40
CA ILE A 268 -24.57 15.32 -14.24
C ILE A 268 -24.22 16.23 -13.07
N GLY A 269 -23.09 16.95 -13.13
CA GLY A 269 -22.68 17.84 -12.05
C GLY A 269 -21.28 18.40 -12.24
N LYS A 270 -20.74 18.95 -11.15
CA LYS A 270 -19.42 19.59 -11.07
C LYS A 270 -18.62 19.02 -9.90
N HIS A 271 -17.29 19.13 -9.96
CA HIS A 271 -16.37 18.77 -8.88
C HIS A 271 -15.28 19.84 -8.72
N GLN A 272 -14.54 19.82 -7.62
CA GLN A 272 -13.53 20.84 -7.27
C GLN A 272 -12.08 20.51 -7.69
N GLY A 273 -11.93 19.57 -8.63
CA GLY A 273 -10.63 19.10 -9.13
C GLY A 273 -10.58 17.59 -9.23
N ALA A 274 -10.14 17.04 -10.36
CA ALA A 274 -10.15 15.60 -10.61
C ALA A 274 -9.13 14.85 -9.72
N HIS A 275 -8.06 15.55 -9.31
CA HIS A 275 -6.98 15.07 -8.45
C HIS A 275 -7.43 14.59 -7.07
N PHE A 276 -8.60 15.04 -6.59
CA PHE A 276 -9.12 14.72 -5.26
C PHE A 276 -10.00 13.47 -5.22
N TYR A 277 -10.08 12.74 -6.34
CA TYR A 277 -10.94 11.57 -6.49
C TYR A 277 -10.15 10.36 -6.94
N THR A 278 -10.58 9.17 -6.51
CA THR A 278 -9.93 7.91 -6.85
C THR A 278 -10.91 6.94 -7.50
N VAL A 279 -10.45 6.17 -8.49
CA VAL A 279 -11.26 5.14 -9.15
C VAL A 279 -11.82 4.13 -8.12
N GLY A 280 -13.12 3.89 -8.19
CA GLY A 280 -13.91 3.06 -7.28
C GLY A 280 -14.47 3.80 -6.06
N GLN A 281 -14.19 5.10 -5.90
CA GLN A 281 -14.74 5.94 -4.84
C GLN A 281 -16.25 6.15 -5.05
N ARG A 282 -17.03 6.04 -3.96
CA ARG A 282 -18.49 6.27 -3.93
C ARG A 282 -18.91 7.64 -3.40
N LYS A 283 -18.20 8.11 -2.38
CA LYS A 283 -18.59 9.31 -1.59
C LYS A 283 -17.90 10.56 -2.14
N GLY A 284 -18.43 11.75 -1.85
CA GLY A 284 -17.78 13.04 -2.13
C GLY A 284 -18.21 13.75 -3.42
N LEU A 285 -19.17 13.19 -4.17
CA LEU A 285 -19.74 13.85 -5.35
C LEU A 285 -20.94 14.76 -5.02
N ASN A 286 -21.70 14.44 -3.96
CA ASN A 286 -22.93 15.15 -3.59
C ASN A 286 -23.95 15.30 -4.74
N ILE A 287 -24.00 14.34 -5.66
CA ILE A 287 -24.97 14.26 -6.77
C ILE A 287 -26.10 13.30 -6.39
N GLY A 288 -27.35 13.75 -6.53
CA GLY A 288 -28.57 12.96 -6.30
C GLY A 288 -29.30 12.60 -7.60
N GLY A 289 -30.44 11.91 -7.49
CA GLY A 289 -31.30 11.57 -8.64
C GLY A 289 -31.03 10.21 -9.30
N HIS A 290 -30.26 9.33 -8.65
CA HIS A 290 -29.95 7.97 -9.09
C HIS A 290 -30.62 6.93 -8.19
N THR A 291 -30.94 5.76 -8.75
CA THR A 291 -31.53 4.64 -8.02
C THR A 291 -30.47 3.93 -7.19
N GLU A 292 -29.29 3.74 -7.78
CA GLU A 292 -28.11 3.17 -7.14
C GLU A 292 -27.03 4.24 -6.91
N PRO A 293 -26.05 3.98 -6.02
CA PRO A 293 -24.94 4.91 -5.83
C PRO A 293 -24.06 5.03 -7.07
N LEU A 294 -23.57 6.25 -7.33
CA LEU A 294 -22.52 6.51 -8.31
C LEU A 294 -21.15 6.14 -7.76
N PHE A 295 -20.29 5.65 -8.66
CA PHE A 295 -18.89 5.38 -8.40
C PHE A 295 -18.00 6.07 -9.44
N ILE A 296 -16.84 6.58 -9.03
CA ILE A 296 -15.80 7.05 -9.94
C ILE A 296 -15.28 5.86 -10.74
N ILE A 297 -15.35 5.92 -12.07
CA ILE A 297 -14.81 4.87 -12.96
C ILE A 297 -13.53 5.32 -13.65
N ALA A 298 -13.33 6.63 -13.83
CA ALA A 298 -12.10 7.22 -14.34
C ALA A 298 -11.99 8.70 -13.95
N THR A 299 -10.77 9.20 -13.99
CA THR A 299 -10.42 10.62 -13.77
C THR A 299 -9.51 11.07 -14.91
N ASP A 300 -9.73 12.28 -15.41
CA ASP A 300 -8.87 12.94 -16.40
C ASP A 300 -8.44 14.28 -15.80
N THR A 301 -7.21 14.32 -15.26
CA THR A 301 -6.69 15.51 -14.58
C THR A 301 -6.22 16.61 -15.53
N GLU A 302 -5.91 16.27 -16.78
CA GLU A 302 -5.50 17.25 -17.80
C GLU A 302 -6.71 18.06 -18.25
N ARG A 303 -7.80 17.38 -18.60
CA ARG A 303 -9.07 18.02 -19.00
C ARG A 303 -9.94 18.41 -17.81
N ASN A 304 -9.54 18.00 -16.61
CA ASN A 304 -10.27 18.18 -15.36
C ASN A 304 -11.70 17.63 -15.43
N LEU A 305 -11.82 16.35 -15.76
CA LEU A 305 -13.08 15.62 -15.86
C LEU A 305 -13.09 14.43 -14.91
N ILE A 306 -14.28 14.11 -14.41
CA ILE A 306 -14.54 12.88 -13.66
C ILE A 306 -15.61 12.07 -14.39
N PHE A 307 -15.36 10.78 -14.54
CA PHE A 307 -16.32 9.85 -15.11
C PHE A 307 -16.91 8.96 -14.02
N THR A 308 -18.23 8.80 -14.02
CA THR A 308 -18.96 8.01 -13.04
C THR A 308 -19.83 6.95 -13.70
N GLY A 309 -20.06 5.85 -13.00
CA GLY A 309 -21.06 4.83 -13.36
C GLY A 309 -21.99 4.55 -12.19
N GLU A 310 -23.27 4.30 -12.49
CA GLU A 310 -24.29 3.94 -11.51
C GLU A 310 -24.23 2.44 -11.20
N GLY A 311 -24.27 2.10 -9.90
CA GLY A 311 -24.31 0.71 -9.42
C GLY A 311 -22.93 0.10 -9.15
N GLN A 312 -22.87 -0.85 -8.22
CA GLN A 312 -21.60 -1.48 -7.82
C GLN A 312 -20.98 -2.38 -8.89
N ASN A 313 -21.83 -2.88 -9.79
CA ASN A 313 -21.47 -3.80 -10.87
C ASN A 313 -21.28 -3.09 -12.21
N HIS A 314 -21.16 -1.76 -12.22
CA HIS A 314 -20.98 -1.00 -13.44
C HIS A 314 -19.73 -1.48 -14.20
N PRO A 315 -19.80 -1.83 -15.51
CA PRO A 315 -18.69 -2.44 -16.24
C PRO A 315 -17.39 -1.62 -16.21
N GLY A 316 -17.50 -0.28 -16.24
CA GLY A 316 -16.35 0.63 -16.14
C GLY A 316 -15.53 0.53 -14.85
N LEU A 317 -16.04 -0.15 -13.81
CA LEU A 317 -15.30 -0.40 -12.59
C LEU A 317 -14.36 -1.60 -12.71
N TYR A 318 -14.54 -2.47 -13.70
CA TYR A 318 -13.86 -3.76 -13.83
C TYR A 318 -12.91 -3.75 -15.02
N ARG A 319 -11.73 -4.31 -14.84
CA ARG A 319 -10.72 -4.44 -15.90
C ARG A 319 -10.06 -5.80 -15.86
N LYS A 320 -9.71 -6.32 -17.03
CA LYS A 320 -9.12 -7.65 -17.19
C LYS A 320 -7.64 -7.70 -16.82
N GLY A 321 -6.91 -6.62 -17.09
CA GLY A 321 -5.49 -6.57 -16.82
C GLY A 321 -4.96 -5.18 -16.51
N LEU A 322 -3.67 -5.15 -16.20
CA LEU A 322 -2.88 -3.96 -15.94
C LEU A 322 -1.46 -4.14 -16.48
N LEU A 323 -0.75 -3.02 -16.63
CA LEU A 323 0.65 -2.97 -17.01
C LEU A 323 1.47 -2.33 -15.88
N ILE A 324 2.66 -2.87 -15.65
CA ILE A 324 3.71 -2.27 -14.82
C ILE A 324 4.92 -2.08 -15.74
N LEU A 325 5.45 -0.86 -15.79
CA LEU A 325 6.65 -0.57 -16.59
C LEU A 325 7.88 -1.21 -15.95
N ASN A 326 8.91 -1.51 -16.74
CA ASN A 326 10.08 -2.25 -16.25
C ASN A 326 10.80 -1.61 -15.07
N ASP A 327 10.89 -0.29 -15.06
CA ASP A 327 11.51 0.51 -14.00
C ASP A 327 10.66 0.58 -12.73
N GLU A 328 9.37 0.25 -12.82
CA GLU A 328 8.43 0.17 -11.71
C GLU A 328 8.28 -1.26 -11.15
N VAL A 329 8.90 -2.27 -11.78
CA VAL A 329 8.91 -3.66 -11.31
C VAL A 329 9.97 -3.83 -10.22
N HIS A 330 9.56 -4.37 -9.07
CA HIS A 330 10.43 -4.73 -7.96
C HIS A 330 10.28 -6.20 -7.60
N TYR A 331 11.39 -6.94 -7.63
CA TYR A 331 11.42 -8.31 -7.15
C TYR A 331 11.92 -8.37 -5.71
N VAL A 332 11.04 -8.79 -4.79
CA VAL A 332 11.45 -9.18 -3.44
C VAL A 332 12.32 -10.43 -3.50
N ARG A 333 12.08 -11.31 -4.49
CA ARG A 333 12.91 -12.45 -4.85
C ARG A 333 13.63 -12.19 -6.18
N PRO A 334 14.79 -11.50 -6.19
CA PRO A 334 15.52 -11.21 -7.43
C PRO A 334 15.92 -12.46 -8.21
N ASP A 335 16.11 -13.59 -7.52
CA ASP A 335 16.40 -14.88 -8.12
C ASP A 335 15.21 -15.49 -8.89
N GLN A 336 13.99 -15.00 -8.64
CA GLN A 336 12.78 -15.38 -9.36
C GLN A 336 12.39 -14.40 -10.47
N PHE A 337 13.25 -13.45 -10.85
CA PHE A 337 12.93 -12.47 -11.88
C PHE A 337 12.46 -13.13 -13.19
N MET A 338 11.58 -12.42 -13.92
CA MET A 338 11.08 -12.89 -15.21
C MET A 338 11.86 -12.23 -16.35
N LYS A 339 12.27 -13.04 -17.33
CA LYS A 339 12.89 -12.56 -18.56
C LYS A 339 11.81 -12.18 -19.58
N SER A 340 12.13 -11.31 -20.52
CA SER A 340 11.22 -11.04 -21.64
C SER A 340 10.91 -12.35 -22.37
N GLY A 341 9.62 -12.61 -22.61
CA GLY A 341 9.14 -13.89 -23.11
C GLY A 341 8.42 -14.71 -22.04
N ASP A 342 8.83 -14.61 -20.78
CA ASP A 342 8.30 -15.45 -19.69
C ASP A 342 6.80 -15.23 -19.46
N ILE A 343 6.12 -16.33 -19.15
CA ILE A 343 4.72 -16.37 -18.76
C ILE A 343 4.61 -17.23 -17.50
N ARG A 344 4.02 -16.69 -16.43
CA ARG A 344 3.86 -17.42 -15.16
C ARG A 344 2.53 -17.09 -14.51
N ASP A 345 1.94 -18.06 -13.81
CA ASP A 345 0.70 -17.87 -13.06
C ASP A 345 1.03 -17.60 -11.59
N TYR A 346 0.43 -16.56 -11.02
CA TYR A 346 0.60 -16.17 -9.62
C TYR A 346 -0.73 -15.80 -8.99
N MET A 347 -0.72 -15.68 -7.66
CA MET A 347 -1.78 -15.04 -6.90
C MET A 347 -1.45 -13.56 -6.74
N VAL A 348 -2.37 -12.65 -7.08
CA VAL A 348 -2.13 -11.21 -7.13
C VAL A 348 -3.16 -10.46 -6.29
N ARG A 349 -2.74 -9.37 -5.66
CA ARG A 349 -3.63 -8.33 -5.12
C ARG A 349 -3.15 -6.96 -5.58
N ILE A 350 -4.10 -6.06 -5.79
CA ILE A 350 -3.85 -4.68 -6.24
C ILE A 350 -4.19 -3.63 -5.18
N ARG A 351 -4.75 -4.07 -4.05
CA ARG A 351 -5.10 -3.23 -2.90
C ARG A 351 -4.98 -4.00 -1.60
N TYR A 352 -4.68 -3.30 -0.51
CA TYR A 352 -4.66 -3.90 0.83
C TYR A 352 -6.03 -4.50 1.20
N ARG A 353 -6.02 -5.68 1.83
CA ARG A 353 -7.20 -6.51 2.20
C ARG A 353 -8.06 -7.02 1.05
N GLN A 354 -7.68 -6.79 -0.21
CA GLN A 354 -8.28 -7.52 -1.30
C GLN A 354 -7.87 -9.01 -1.20
N PRO A 355 -8.81 -9.96 -1.31
CA PRO A 355 -8.46 -11.37 -1.44
C PRO A 355 -7.54 -11.58 -2.63
N LEU A 356 -6.59 -12.51 -2.52
CA LEU A 356 -5.71 -12.85 -3.63
C LEU A 356 -6.52 -13.39 -4.82
N GLN A 357 -6.15 -12.95 -6.01
CA GLN A 357 -6.81 -13.27 -7.28
C GLN A 357 -5.83 -14.02 -8.17
N ARG A 358 -6.29 -15.05 -8.88
CA ARG A 358 -5.46 -15.72 -9.88
C ARG A 358 -5.18 -14.76 -11.03
N ALA A 359 -3.91 -14.66 -11.42
CA ALA A 359 -3.52 -13.89 -12.60
C ALA A 359 -2.35 -14.56 -13.31
N ARG A 360 -2.28 -14.32 -14.62
CA ARG A 360 -1.15 -14.67 -15.47
C ARG A 360 -0.32 -13.43 -15.75
N LEU A 361 0.95 -13.53 -15.43
CA LEU A 361 1.97 -12.51 -15.67
C LEU A 361 2.64 -12.81 -17.01
N TYR A 362 2.71 -11.81 -17.89
CA TYR A 362 3.43 -11.87 -19.16
C TYR A 362 4.52 -10.81 -19.17
N LYS A 363 5.79 -11.24 -19.13
CA LYS A 363 6.92 -10.32 -19.22
C LYS A 363 7.24 -10.03 -20.68
N ARG A 364 7.23 -8.75 -21.05
CA ARG A 364 7.57 -8.23 -22.38
C ARG A 364 8.67 -7.20 -22.29
N ASP A 365 9.09 -6.63 -23.43
CA ASP A 365 10.20 -5.68 -23.49
C ASP A 365 9.84 -4.34 -22.86
N GLU A 366 8.57 -3.94 -22.94
CA GLU A 366 8.02 -2.69 -22.40
C GLU A 366 7.65 -2.77 -20.92
N GLY A 367 7.36 -3.97 -20.39
CA GLY A 367 6.88 -4.11 -19.03
C GLY A 367 6.35 -5.50 -18.69
N LEU A 368 5.62 -5.56 -17.57
CA LEU A 368 4.97 -6.73 -17.04
C LEU A 368 3.45 -6.55 -17.12
N TYR A 369 2.81 -7.33 -17.99
CA TYR A 369 1.36 -7.39 -18.05
C TYR A 369 0.84 -8.38 -17.02
N ILE A 370 -0.12 -7.96 -16.21
CA ILE A 370 -0.82 -8.81 -15.26
C ILE A 370 -2.26 -8.95 -15.74
N ILE A 371 -2.64 -10.16 -16.16
CA ILE A 371 -3.98 -10.46 -16.67
C ILE A 371 -4.68 -11.35 -15.64
N PHE A 372 -5.80 -10.90 -15.11
CA PHE A 372 -6.55 -11.63 -14.09
C PHE A 372 -7.44 -12.71 -14.70
N ASP A 373 -7.62 -13.83 -14.00
CA ASP A 373 -8.58 -14.86 -14.40
C ASP A 373 -10.01 -14.29 -14.45
N GLU A 374 -10.39 -13.53 -13.43
CA GLU A 374 -11.65 -12.77 -13.37
C GLU A 374 -11.36 -11.27 -13.38
N PRO A 375 -12.15 -10.44 -14.10
CA PRO A 375 -11.97 -8.99 -14.11
C PRO A 375 -11.97 -8.37 -12.72
N GLN A 376 -11.02 -7.47 -12.47
CA GLN A 376 -10.81 -6.88 -11.16
C GLN A 376 -11.37 -5.47 -11.06
N ARG A 377 -12.00 -5.21 -9.92
CA ARG A 377 -12.61 -3.91 -9.62
C ARG A 377 -11.56 -2.90 -9.18
N GLY A 378 -11.55 -1.71 -9.79
CA GLY A 378 -10.74 -0.58 -9.32
C GLY A 378 -9.24 -0.77 -9.52
N ILE A 379 -8.81 -1.23 -10.70
CA ILE A 379 -7.39 -1.10 -11.08
C ILE A 379 -7.06 0.39 -11.19
N THR A 380 -6.15 0.88 -10.35
CA THR A 380 -5.88 2.32 -10.21
C THR A 380 -4.38 2.61 -10.39
N PRO A 381 -4.02 3.46 -11.37
CA PRO A 381 -2.66 3.96 -11.52
C PRO A 381 -2.06 4.54 -10.23
N GLY A 382 -0.78 4.25 -9.96
CA GLY A 382 -0.07 4.70 -8.76
C GLY A 382 -0.22 3.78 -7.54
N GLN A 383 -1.21 2.87 -7.53
CA GLN A 383 -1.26 1.78 -6.54
C GLN A 383 -0.26 0.68 -6.92
N PHE A 384 0.00 -0.24 -5.98
CA PHE A 384 0.87 -1.38 -6.21
C PHE A 384 0.08 -2.65 -6.51
N ALA A 385 0.50 -3.38 -7.53
CA ALA A 385 0.16 -4.80 -7.67
C ALA A 385 1.27 -5.63 -7.02
N ALA A 386 0.90 -6.61 -6.19
CA ALA A 386 1.83 -7.52 -5.52
C ALA A 386 1.44 -8.96 -5.85
N TRP A 387 2.42 -9.78 -6.25
CA TRP A 387 2.21 -11.17 -6.65
C TRP A 387 2.93 -12.17 -5.74
N TYR A 388 2.25 -13.28 -5.51
CA TYR A 388 2.54 -14.25 -4.47
C TYR A 388 2.54 -15.67 -5.03
N GLU A 389 3.40 -16.51 -4.46
CA GLU A 389 3.41 -17.96 -4.64
C GLU A 389 3.14 -18.60 -3.27
N GLY A 390 1.97 -19.21 -3.10
CA GLY A 390 1.51 -19.63 -1.78
C GLY A 390 1.35 -18.43 -0.83
N ASP A 391 2.09 -18.46 0.29
CA ASP A 391 2.17 -17.37 1.26
C ASP A 391 3.37 -16.44 1.01
N GLU A 392 4.25 -16.74 0.05
CA GLU A 392 5.45 -15.97 -0.23
C GLU A 392 5.18 -14.83 -1.20
N LEU A 393 5.64 -13.63 -0.85
CA LEU A 393 5.62 -12.48 -1.73
C LEU A 393 6.85 -12.48 -2.65
N ILE A 394 6.61 -12.60 -3.95
CA ILE A 394 7.67 -12.74 -4.95
C ILE A 394 8.11 -11.37 -5.48
N GLY A 395 7.17 -10.47 -5.72
CA GLY A 395 7.45 -9.12 -6.18
C GLY A 395 6.22 -8.23 -6.24
N SER A 396 6.45 -6.99 -6.65
CA SER A 396 5.42 -5.99 -6.83
C SER A 396 5.82 -4.94 -7.86
N GLY A 397 4.91 -4.03 -8.18
CA GLY A 397 5.26 -2.82 -8.90
C GLY A 397 4.12 -1.84 -8.98
N VAL A 398 4.43 -0.62 -9.39
CA VAL A 398 3.44 0.46 -9.50
C VAL A 398 2.63 0.28 -10.77
N ILE A 399 1.31 0.29 -10.62
CA ILE A 399 0.36 0.20 -11.72
C ILE A 399 0.49 1.48 -12.57
N CYS A 400 0.69 1.30 -13.87
CA CYS A 400 0.73 2.39 -14.86
C CYS A 400 -0.66 2.97 -15.10
#